data_AF-A0A950WV21-F1
#
_entry.id   AF-A0A950WV21-F1
#
_cell.length_a   1.000
_cell.length_b   1.000
_cell.length_c   1.000
_cell.angle_alpha   90.00
_cell.angle_beta   90.00
_cell.angle_gamma   90.00
#
_symmetry.space_group_name_H-M   'P 1'
#
loop_
_entity.id
_entity.type
_entity.pdbx_description
1 polymer ?
#
loop_
_entity_poly.entity_id
_entity_poly.type
_entity_poly.pdbx_seq_one_letter_code
_entity_poly.pdbx_strand_id
1 'polypeptide(L)'
;MPTPREARDAGRSAVQGFRRSLAQRAVDALENHDPELLDSLVEVGVVRREWVEEGKGPMSTSAPLEVVERLLERSVERRPSLLSRLGLSTIQVLSTSSEEASDEAGAPARMVVAFTDLEGFTRFTAAQGDEAASQLLADHHRRVGPIVRSRGGRVVKRLGDGLLLTFPEPEAGVLACLELVAAQPDPLRLRAGLHYGDIVTTRDDVIGHVVNVAARVAESAKGGEVLVTVDVREAAADSLPQVTFGRARRRYFKGIDEAVSVCPVSR
;
A
#
# COMPACT_ATOMS: atom_id res chain seq x y z
N MET A 1 3.01 -26.66 7.27
CA MET A 1 4.09 -25.66 7.19
C MET A 1 4.91 -25.98 5.96
N PRO A 2 4.95 -25.11 4.94
CA PRO A 2 5.81 -25.34 3.79
C PRO A 2 7.27 -25.30 4.24
N THR A 3 8.08 -26.21 3.71
CA THR A 3 9.50 -26.30 4.02
C THR A 3 10.25 -25.08 3.47
N PRO A 4 11.42 -24.71 4.03
CA PRO A 4 12.27 -23.65 3.49
C PRO A 4 12.64 -23.83 2.01
N ARG A 5 12.56 -25.08 1.50
CA ARG A 5 12.75 -25.42 0.10
C ARG A 5 11.53 -25.05 -0.75
N GLU A 6 10.33 -25.31 -0.26
CA GLU A 6 9.06 -24.94 -0.91
C GLU A 6 8.87 -23.41 -0.97
N ALA A 7 9.30 -22.68 0.07
CA ALA A 7 9.30 -21.22 0.06
C ALA A 7 10.28 -20.62 -0.98
N ARG A 8 11.46 -21.23 -1.13
CA ARG A 8 12.45 -20.85 -2.16
C ARG A 8 11.98 -21.17 -3.57
N ASP A 9 11.32 -22.32 -3.76
CA ASP A 9 10.79 -22.74 -5.05
C ASP A 9 9.60 -21.85 -5.46
N ALA A 10 8.72 -21.48 -4.51
CA ALA A 10 7.64 -20.53 -4.73
C ALA A 10 8.15 -19.12 -5.11
N GLY A 11 9.19 -18.62 -4.42
CA GLY A 11 9.84 -17.35 -4.77
C GLY A 11 10.47 -17.37 -6.17
N ARG A 12 11.14 -18.48 -6.52
CA ARG A 12 11.74 -18.66 -7.85
C ARG A 12 10.68 -18.71 -8.96
N SER A 13 9.53 -19.33 -8.71
CA SER A 13 8.38 -19.34 -9.64
C SER A 13 7.73 -17.96 -9.79
N ALA A 14 7.63 -17.17 -8.72
CA ALA A 14 7.11 -15.80 -8.77
C ALA A 14 8.00 -14.88 -9.61
N VAL A 15 9.32 -14.95 -9.40
CA VAL A 15 10.31 -14.20 -10.19
C VAL A 15 10.25 -14.61 -11.67
N GLN A 16 10.11 -15.90 -11.96
CA GLN A 16 9.95 -16.38 -13.35
C GLN A 16 8.65 -15.89 -14.00
N GLY A 17 7.54 -15.87 -13.26
CA GLY A 17 6.25 -15.35 -13.73
C GLY A 17 6.32 -13.87 -14.08
N PHE A 18 6.97 -13.07 -13.24
CA PHE A 18 7.19 -11.66 -13.48
C PHE A 18 8.07 -11.40 -14.73
N ARG A 19 9.20 -12.12 -14.85
CA ARG A 19 10.07 -12.02 -16.04
C ARG A 19 9.33 -12.34 -17.34
N ARG A 20 8.44 -13.34 -17.31
CA ARG A 20 7.61 -13.71 -18.47
C ARG A 20 6.63 -12.60 -18.83
N SER A 21 6.02 -11.94 -17.84
CA SER A 21 5.08 -10.84 -18.08
C SER A 21 5.77 -9.58 -18.63
N LEU A 22 6.98 -9.26 -18.16
CA LEU A 22 7.77 -8.16 -18.72
C LEU A 22 8.24 -8.45 -20.14
N ALA A 23 8.72 -9.67 -20.40
CA ALA A 23 9.10 -10.10 -21.73
C ALA A 23 7.92 -10.02 -22.71
N GLN A 24 6.73 -10.42 -22.27
CA GLN A 24 5.52 -10.31 -23.10
C GLN A 24 5.19 -8.85 -23.43
N ARG A 25 5.26 -7.93 -22.47
CA ARG A 25 5.01 -6.50 -22.73
C ARG A 25 6.02 -5.88 -23.70
N ALA A 26 7.28 -6.30 -23.64
CA ALA A 26 8.30 -5.86 -24.60
C ALA A 26 8.02 -6.38 -26.02
N VAL A 27 7.55 -7.64 -26.14
CA VAL A 27 7.10 -8.22 -27.40
C VAL A 27 5.89 -7.46 -27.94
N ASP A 28 4.87 -7.23 -27.10
CA ASP A 28 3.66 -6.52 -27.50
C ASP A 28 3.97 -5.07 -27.95
N ALA A 29 4.93 -4.39 -27.32
CA ALA A 29 5.35 -3.05 -27.72
C ALA A 29 6.06 -3.02 -29.08
N LEU A 30 6.86 -4.05 -29.39
CA LEU A 30 7.52 -4.19 -30.69
C LEU A 30 6.51 -4.53 -31.79
N GLU A 31 5.59 -5.48 -31.53
CA GLU A 31 4.56 -5.89 -32.48
C GLU A 31 3.62 -4.74 -32.84
N ASN A 32 3.32 -3.87 -31.87
CA ASN A 32 2.46 -2.70 -32.07
C ASN A 32 3.22 -1.42 -32.45
N HIS A 33 4.55 -1.50 -32.62
CA HIS A 33 5.42 -0.35 -32.90
C HIS A 33 5.16 0.85 -31.97
N ASP A 34 5.07 0.62 -30.66
CA ASP A 34 4.81 1.68 -29.66
C ASP A 34 6.14 2.29 -29.17
N PRO A 35 6.53 3.48 -29.68
CA PRO A 35 7.83 4.08 -29.37
C PRO A 35 7.92 4.61 -27.95
N GLU A 36 6.80 5.03 -27.33
CA GLU A 36 6.80 5.54 -25.95
C GLU A 36 7.04 4.40 -24.95
N LEU A 37 6.45 3.24 -25.23
CA LEU A 37 6.58 2.05 -24.39
C LEU A 37 7.98 1.44 -24.50
N LEU A 38 8.58 1.45 -25.70
CA LEU A 38 9.95 1.00 -25.91
C LEU A 38 11.00 1.91 -25.26
N ASP A 39 10.86 3.24 -25.38
CA ASP A 39 11.78 4.18 -24.74
C ASP A 39 11.70 4.08 -23.21
N SER A 40 10.49 3.89 -22.68
CA SER A 40 10.27 3.65 -21.25
C SER A 40 10.98 2.36 -20.77
N LEU A 41 10.91 1.28 -21.54
CA LEU A 41 11.55 0.00 -21.20
C LEU A 41 13.08 0.05 -21.28
N VAL A 42 13.63 0.85 -22.20
CA VAL A 42 15.07 1.13 -22.30
C VAL A 42 15.55 1.96 -21.11
N GLU A 43 14.78 3.00 -20.75
CA GLU A 43 15.14 3.92 -19.68
C GLU A 43 15.14 3.25 -18.30
N VAL A 44 14.25 2.29 -18.06
CA VAL A 44 14.21 1.53 -16.80
C VAL A 44 15.14 0.30 -16.78
N GLY A 45 15.94 0.09 -17.82
CA GLY A 45 16.93 -1.00 -17.89
C GLY A 45 16.32 -2.40 -18.07
N VAL A 46 15.03 -2.47 -18.42
CA VAL A 46 14.36 -3.73 -18.81
C VAL A 46 14.92 -4.22 -20.13
N VAL A 47 15.19 -3.30 -21.06
CA VAL A 47 15.66 -3.58 -22.42
C VAL A 47 16.92 -2.77 -22.75
N ARG A 48 17.91 -3.37 -23.42
CA ARG A 48 19.05 -2.63 -23.97
C ARG A 48 18.64 -1.85 -25.22
N ARG A 49 19.13 -0.61 -25.37
CA ARG A 49 18.89 0.19 -26.60
C ARG A 49 19.45 -0.54 -27.83
N GLU A 50 20.59 -1.21 -27.68
CA GLU A 50 21.20 -2.02 -28.74
C GLU A 50 20.35 -3.25 -29.11
N TRP A 51 19.56 -3.78 -28.16
CA TRP A 51 18.62 -4.87 -28.43
C TRP A 51 17.38 -4.38 -29.18
N VAL A 52 16.87 -3.18 -28.87
CA VAL A 52 15.75 -2.55 -29.58
C VAL A 52 16.12 -2.18 -31.01
N GLU A 53 17.35 -1.70 -31.22
CA GLU A 53 17.82 -1.21 -32.53
C GLU A 53 18.36 -2.32 -33.42
N GLU A 54 19.03 -3.35 -32.85
CA GLU A 54 19.75 -4.37 -33.64
C GLU A 54 19.33 -5.83 -33.34
N GLY A 55 18.47 -6.08 -32.34
CA GLY A 55 17.98 -7.41 -31.99
C GLY A 55 19.02 -8.37 -31.40
N LYS A 56 20.18 -7.86 -30.94
CA LYS A 56 21.30 -8.68 -30.45
C LYS A 56 21.61 -8.43 -28.97
N GLY A 57 22.01 -9.50 -28.26
CA GLY A 57 22.44 -9.46 -26.86
C GLY A 57 21.36 -9.81 -25.83
N PRO A 58 21.71 -9.89 -24.53
CA PRO A 58 20.74 -10.14 -23.46
C PRO A 58 19.78 -8.97 -23.30
N MET A 59 18.50 -9.28 -23.10
CA MET A 59 17.41 -8.29 -23.05
C MET A 59 17.63 -7.27 -21.91
N SER A 60 18.11 -7.67 -20.73
CA SER A 60 18.27 -6.78 -19.56
C SER A 60 19.71 -6.69 -19.04
N THR A 61 20.09 -5.53 -18.49
CA THR A 61 21.40 -5.24 -17.86
C THR A 61 21.40 -5.24 -16.34
N SER A 62 20.23 -5.19 -15.72
CA SER A 62 20.07 -4.88 -14.29
C SER A 62 19.52 -6.09 -13.53
N ALA A 63 19.77 -6.16 -12.21
CA ALA A 63 19.12 -7.18 -11.41
C ALA A 63 17.60 -6.95 -11.43
N PRO A 64 16.76 -8.01 -11.48
CA PRO A 64 15.30 -7.86 -11.62
C PRO A 64 14.64 -6.95 -10.58
N LEU A 65 15.24 -6.82 -9.40
CA LEU A 65 14.76 -5.95 -8.33
C LEU A 65 14.99 -4.46 -8.60
N GLU A 66 16.18 -4.08 -9.11
CA GLU A 66 16.55 -2.69 -9.37
C GLU A 66 15.64 -2.03 -10.42
N VAL A 67 15.18 -2.83 -11.38
CA VAL A 67 14.24 -2.40 -12.42
C VAL A 67 12.87 -2.06 -11.82
N VAL A 68 12.43 -2.86 -10.84
CA VAL A 68 11.17 -2.66 -10.12
C VAL A 68 11.25 -1.43 -9.22
N GLU A 69 12.36 -1.25 -8.50
CA GLU A 69 12.58 -0.07 -7.65
C GLU A 69 12.58 1.23 -8.45
N ARG A 70 13.30 1.29 -9.58
CA ARG A 70 13.32 2.49 -10.44
C ARG A 70 11.96 2.80 -11.07
N LEU A 71 11.18 1.77 -11.41
CA LEU A 71 9.79 1.93 -11.86
C LEU A 71 8.91 2.54 -10.76
N LEU A 72 9.15 2.19 -9.50
CA LEU A 72 8.37 2.69 -8.37
C LEU A 72 8.74 4.11 -7.97
N GLU A 73 10.04 4.40 -7.88
CA GLU A 73 10.54 5.74 -7.55
C GLU A 73 10.05 6.78 -8.56
N ARG A 74 10.04 6.46 -9.86
CA ARG A 74 9.54 7.38 -10.89
C ARG A 74 8.03 7.39 -11.08
N SER A 75 7.33 6.31 -10.72
CA SER A 75 5.86 6.30 -10.77
C SER A 75 5.23 7.23 -9.74
N VAL A 76 5.94 7.53 -8.64
CA VAL A 76 5.52 8.50 -7.61
C VAL A 76 5.53 9.94 -8.15
N GLU A 77 6.31 10.26 -9.18
CA GLU A 77 6.39 11.61 -9.74
C GLU A 77 5.33 11.91 -10.82
N ARG A 78 4.57 10.92 -11.32
CA ARG A 78 3.83 11.13 -12.59
C ARG A 78 2.37 10.66 -12.75
N ARG A 79 1.67 9.91 -11.87
CA ARG A 79 0.24 9.50 -12.13
C ARG A 79 -0.52 8.85 -10.91
N PRO A 80 -1.87 8.65 -10.96
CA PRO A 80 -2.89 8.84 -9.89
C PRO A 80 -3.01 7.75 -8.81
N SER A 81 -3.86 8.02 -7.80
CA SER A 81 -4.10 7.24 -6.55
C SER A 81 -3.77 5.75 -6.64
N LEU A 82 -2.65 5.35 -6.03
CA LEU A 82 -2.05 4.03 -6.17
C LEU A 82 -2.90 2.93 -5.52
N LEU A 83 -3.57 3.21 -4.41
CA LEU A 83 -4.40 2.23 -3.69
C LEU A 83 -5.60 1.74 -4.52
N SER A 84 -6.34 2.66 -5.13
CA SER A 84 -7.54 2.31 -5.91
C SER A 84 -7.21 1.63 -7.24
N ARG A 85 -6.00 1.85 -7.79
CA ARG A 85 -5.57 1.32 -9.10
C ARG A 85 -4.78 0.02 -9.03
N LEU A 86 -3.96 -0.17 -7.98
CA LEU A 86 -3.01 -1.29 -7.95
C LEU A 86 -3.64 -2.60 -7.46
N GLY A 87 -4.73 -2.54 -6.70
CA GLY A 87 -5.31 -3.73 -6.06
C GLY A 87 -4.36 -4.36 -5.03
N LEU A 88 -4.92 -4.99 -4.00
CA LEU A 88 -4.14 -5.47 -2.84
C LEU A 88 -3.03 -6.47 -3.18
N SER A 89 -3.18 -7.25 -4.25
CA SER A 89 -2.15 -8.19 -4.70
C SER A 89 -0.83 -7.49 -5.07
N THR A 90 -0.91 -6.27 -5.58
CA THR A 90 0.28 -5.48 -5.93
C THR A 90 0.91 -4.86 -4.68
N ILE A 91 0.12 -4.41 -3.70
CA ILE A 91 0.66 -3.90 -2.42
C ILE A 91 1.49 -4.99 -1.72
N GLN A 92 1.05 -6.25 -1.77
CA GLN A 92 1.81 -7.38 -1.23
C GLN A 92 3.14 -7.61 -1.97
N VAL A 93 3.15 -7.45 -3.29
CA VAL A 93 4.39 -7.54 -4.08
C VAL A 93 5.34 -6.39 -3.73
N LEU A 94 4.82 -5.17 -3.57
CA LEU A 94 5.57 -4.02 -3.08
C LEU A 94 6.02 -4.15 -1.62
N SER A 95 5.40 -5.05 -0.85
CA SER A 95 5.88 -5.43 0.49
C SER A 95 6.88 -6.58 0.50
N THR A 96 7.18 -7.14 -0.67
CA THR A 96 8.15 -8.24 -0.81
C THR A 96 9.42 -7.77 -1.52
N SER A 97 9.41 -6.61 -2.20
CA SER A 97 10.51 -6.15 -3.06
C SER A 97 11.55 -5.27 -2.38
N SER A 98 11.55 -5.12 -1.05
CA SER A 98 12.68 -4.54 -0.32
C SER A 98 13.66 -5.65 0.07
N GLU A 99 14.19 -6.37 -0.93
CA GLU A 99 15.27 -7.37 -0.74
C GLU A 99 16.64 -6.69 -0.84
N GLU A 100 16.92 -5.80 0.10
CA GLU A 100 18.25 -5.73 0.73
C GLU A 100 18.08 -6.10 2.20
N ALA A 101 17.62 -7.34 2.42
CA ALA A 101 17.31 -7.88 3.72
C ALA A 101 18.60 -8.18 4.50
N SER A 102 18.80 -7.43 5.58
CA SER A 102 19.56 -7.89 6.73
C SER A 102 18.68 -8.87 7.52
N ASP A 103 19.26 -10.01 7.91
CA ASP A 103 18.66 -11.23 8.46
C ASP A 103 18.00 -11.12 9.86
N GLU A 104 17.18 -10.10 10.13
CA GLU A 104 16.40 -10.04 11.39
C GLU A 104 14.91 -9.78 11.14
N ALA A 105 14.18 -10.82 10.72
CA ALA A 105 12.73 -10.83 10.87
C ALA A 105 12.40 -10.77 12.38
N GLY A 106 11.69 -9.73 12.81
CA GLY A 106 11.31 -9.57 14.21
C GLY A 106 10.37 -10.68 14.68
N ALA A 107 10.32 -10.92 15.99
CA ALA A 107 9.34 -11.83 16.58
C ALA A 107 7.91 -11.43 16.18
N PRO A 108 6.98 -12.40 16.00
CA PRO A 108 5.59 -12.10 15.72
C PRO A 108 5.03 -11.16 16.80
N ALA A 109 4.46 -10.04 16.35
CA ALA A 109 3.87 -9.02 17.21
C ALA A 109 2.43 -8.77 16.77
N ARG A 110 1.57 -8.47 17.74
CA ARG A 110 0.18 -8.11 17.46
C ARG A 110 0.06 -6.60 17.48
N MET A 111 -0.29 -6.00 16.34
CA MET A 111 -0.36 -4.55 16.19
C MET A 111 -1.58 -4.15 15.37
N VAL A 112 -1.93 -2.88 15.45
CA VAL A 112 -2.91 -2.27 14.56
C VAL A 112 -2.24 -1.97 13.24
N VAL A 113 -2.86 -2.39 12.15
CA VAL A 113 -2.59 -1.86 10.81
C VAL A 113 -3.73 -0.93 10.42
N ALA A 114 -3.39 0.27 9.99
CA ALA A 114 -4.34 1.24 9.48
C ALA A 114 -3.97 1.66 8.06
N PHE A 115 -4.97 1.71 7.19
CA PHE A 115 -4.86 2.37 5.90
C PHE A 115 -5.67 3.65 5.91
N THR A 116 -5.11 4.71 5.35
CA THR A 116 -5.85 5.94 5.06
C THR A 116 -5.81 6.25 3.58
N ASP A 117 -6.80 6.97 3.07
CA ASP A 117 -6.94 7.32 1.66
C ASP A 117 -7.76 8.61 1.51
N LEU A 118 -7.45 9.42 0.48
CA LEU A 118 -8.19 10.65 0.19
C LEU A 118 -9.28 10.41 -0.85
N GLU A 119 -10.53 10.45 -0.41
CA GLU A 119 -11.68 10.27 -1.29
C GLU A 119 -11.73 11.39 -2.35
N GLY A 120 -11.74 11.01 -3.62
CA GLY A 120 -11.86 11.94 -4.74
C GLY A 120 -10.53 12.58 -5.17
N PHE A 121 -9.38 12.15 -4.63
CA PHE A 121 -8.07 12.68 -5.00
C PHE A 121 -7.81 12.63 -6.51
N THR A 122 -8.08 11.49 -7.16
CA THR A 122 -7.92 11.36 -8.61
C THR A 122 -8.75 12.38 -9.40
N ARG A 123 -9.97 12.68 -8.96
CA ARG A 123 -10.82 13.69 -9.61
C ARG A 123 -10.27 15.10 -9.36
N PHE A 124 -9.74 15.35 -8.18
CA PHE A 124 -9.09 16.62 -7.84
C PHE A 124 -7.85 16.85 -8.71
N THR A 125 -6.97 15.87 -8.86
CA THR A 125 -5.80 15.97 -9.75
C THR A 125 -6.19 16.26 -11.19
N ALA A 126 -7.19 15.55 -11.72
CA ALA A 126 -7.68 15.78 -13.08
C ALA A 126 -8.27 17.19 -13.28
N ALA A 127 -8.83 17.80 -12.22
CA ALA A 127 -9.45 19.12 -12.28
C ALA A 127 -8.48 20.28 -11.99
N GLN A 128 -7.51 20.07 -11.09
CA GLN A 128 -6.62 21.13 -10.55
C GLN A 128 -5.17 21.02 -11.04
N GLY A 129 -4.82 19.92 -11.70
CA GLY A 129 -3.47 19.64 -12.19
C GLY A 129 -2.55 19.02 -11.13
N ASP A 130 -1.42 18.50 -11.62
CA ASP A 130 -0.47 17.71 -10.81
C ASP A 130 0.25 18.55 -9.75
N GLU A 131 0.53 19.82 -10.03
CA GLU A 131 1.21 20.73 -9.09
C GLU A 131 0.35 20.99 -7.85
N ALA A 132 -0.93 21.33 -8.04
CA ALA A 132 -1.87 21.54 -6.95
C ALA A 132 -2.12 20.26 -6.15
N ALA A 133 -2.19 19.11 -6.82
CA ALA A 133 -2.33 17.80 -6.17
C ALA A 133 -1.10 17.44 -5.33
N SER A 134 0.10 17.68 -5.86
CA SER A 134 1.36 17.43 -5.17
C SER A 134 1.51 18.32 -3.93
N GLN A 135 1.16 19.60 -4.03
CA GLN A 135 1.19 20.52 -2.90
C GLN A 135 0.20 20.11 -1.80
N LEU A 136 -1.03 19.73 -2.17
CA LEU A 136 -2.02 19.23 -1.22
C LEU A 136 -1.53 17.97 -0.48
N LEU A 137 -0.92 17.02 -1.19
CA LEU A 137 -0.34 15.82 -0.58
C LEU A 137 0.83 16.15 0.34
N ALA A 138 1.74 17.03 -0.07
CA ALA A 138 2.85 17.45 0.77
C ALA A 138 2.34 18.06 2.08
N ASP A 139 1.32 18.91 2.02
CA ASP A 139 0.71 19.56 3.17
C ASP A 139 -0.03 18.57 4.07
N HIS A 140 -0.72 17.60 3.49
CA HIS A 140 -1.33 16.49 4.23
C HIS A 140 -0.26 15.65 4.95
N HIS A 141 0.79 15.25 4.24
CA HIS A 141 1.88 14.44 4.77
C HIS A 141 2.65 15.11 5.91
N ARG A 142 2.81 16.44 5.88
CA ARG A 142 3.41 17.21 6.99
C ARG A 142 2.58 17.13 8.27
N ARG A 143 1.25 17.05 8.16
CA ARG A 143 0.32 16.93 9.31
C ARG A 143 0.24 15.52 9.87
N VAL A 144 0.32 14.51 9.00
CA VAL A 144 0.24 13.09 9.38
C VAL A 144 1.33 12.69 10.38
N GLY A 145 2.58 13.04 10.08
CA GLY A 145 3.74 12.56 10.84
C GLY A 145 3.67 12.85 12.35
N PRO A 146 3.40 14.11 12.77
CA PRO A 146 3.22 14.45 14.18
C PRO A 146 2.08 13.69 14.87
N ILE A 147 0.91 13.54 14.23
CA ILE A 147 -0.25 12.84 14.79
C ILE A 147 0.05 11.35 15.01
N VAL A 148 0.67 10.71 14.01
CA VAL A 148 1.02 9.29 14.09
C VAL A 148 2.06 9.05 15.19
N ARG A 149 3.11 9.88 15.24
CA ARG A 149 4.19 9.73 16.23
C ARG A 149 3.75 10.04 17.66
N SER A 150 2.85 11.02 17.87
CA SER A 150 2.35 11.36 19.21
C SER A 150 1.57 10.21 19.87
N ARG A 151 1.16 9.22 19.08
CA ARG A 151 0.48 7.99 19.51
C ARG A 151 1.37 6.74 19.44
N GLY A 152 2.69 6.91 19.29
CA GLY A 152 3.62 5.79 19.18
C GLY A 152 3.50 4.99 17.87
N GLY A 153 2.77 5.51 16.89
CA GLY A 153 2.61 4.87 15.59
C GLY A 153 3.77 5.17 14.63
N ARG A 154 3.81 4.41 13.54
CA ARG A 154 4.75 4.60 12.42
C ARG A 154 4.00 4.76 11.10
N VAL A 155 4.49 5.67 10.27
CA VAL A 155 4.15 5.67 8.84
C VAL A 155 5.08 4.66 8.19
N VAL A 156 4.55 3.50 7.79
CA VAL A 156 5.33 2.44 7.16
C VAL A 156 5.56 2.78 5.70
N LYS A 157 4.49 3.11 4.96
CA LYS A 157 4.56 3.45 3.53
C LYS A 157 3.63 4.61 3.17
N ARG A 158 4.07 5.38 2.17
CA ARG A 158 3.26 6.38 1.47
C ARG A 158 2.93 5.83 0.08
N LEU A 159 1.65 5.78 -0.24
CA LEU A 159 1.12 5.12 -1.44
C LEU A 159 0.36 6.17 -2.26
N GLY A 160 1.04 7.27 -2.59
CA GLY A 160 0.44 8.45 -3.22
C GLY A 160 -0.40 9.24 -2.23
N ASP A 161 -1.72 9.16 -2.39
CA ASP A 161 -2.74 9.75 -1.52
C ASP A 161 -3.15 8.86 -0.34
N GLY A 162 -2.68 7.61 -0.36
CA GLY A 162 -2.89 6.65 0.72
C GLY A 162 -1.69 6.49 1.64
N LEU A 163 -1.95 6.02 2.85
CA LEU A 163 -0.90 5.72 3.84
C LEU A 163 -1.11 4.34 4.44
N LEU A 164 -0.01 3.64 4.70
CA LEU A 164 0.06 2.46 5.55
C LEU A 164 0.69 2.86 6.88
N LEU A 165 -0.08 2.69 7.96
CA LEU A 165 0.32 3.04 9.31
C LEU A 165 0.27 1.81 10.21
N THR A 166 1.15 1.78 11.20
CA THR A 166 1.07 0.81 12.30
C THR A 166 1.05 1.48 13.66
N PHE A 167 0.36 0.86 14.61
CA PHE A 167 0.33 1.28 16.00
C PHE A 167 0.48 0.05 16.90
N PRO A 168 1.30 0.12 17.96
CA PRO A 168 1.45 -0.98 18.91
C PRO A 168 0.12 -1.27 19.63
N GLU A 169 -0.59 -0.21 20.03
CA GLU A 169 -1.83 -0.33 20.81
C GLU A 169 -3.09 -0.03 19.98
N PRO A 170 -4.18 -0.81 20.15
CA PRO A 170 -5.49 -0.58 19.53
C PRO A 170 -6.03 0.84 19.67
N GLU A 171 -6.05 1.36 20.90
CA GLU A 171 -6.57 2.68 21.23
C GLU A 171 -5.77 3.80 20.58
N ALA A 172 -4.45 3.61 20.45
CA ALA A 172 -3.56 4.57 19.82
C ALA A 172 -3.88 4.73 18.33
N GLY A 173 -4.09 3.62 17.63
CA GLY A 173 -4.50 3.63 16.23
C GLY A 173 -5.86 4.29 16.02
N VAL A 174 -6.85 3.96 16.85
CA VAL A 174 -8.19 4.55 16.77
C VAL A 174 -8.13 6.07 16.96
N LEU A 175 -7.46 6.55 18.01
CA LEU A 175 -7.36 7.98 18.28
C LEU A 175 -6.59 8.72 17.19
N ALA A 176 -5.47 8.15 16.70
CA ALA A 176 -4.71 8.74 15.61
C ALA A 176 -5.56 8.89 14.35
N CYS A 177 -6.29 7.84 13.95
CA CYS A 177 -7.12 7.90 12.75
C CYS A 177 -8.32 8.86 12.87
N LEU A 178 -8.94 8.96 14.05
CA LEU A 178 -9.96 9.99 14.30
C LEU A 178 -9.40 11.41 14.16
N GLU A 179 -8.20 11.65 14.69
CA GLU A 179 -7.51 12.94 14.59
C GLU A 179 -7.08 13.26 13.15
N LEU A 180 -6.57 12.27 12.40
CA LEU A 180 -6.23 12.41 10.98
C LEU A 180 -7.45 12.76 10.13
N VAL A 181 -8.59 12.10 10.36
CA VAL A 181 -9.83 12.38 9.65
C VAL A 181 -10.36 13.78 9.98
N ALA A 182 -10.26 14.21 11.23
CA ALA A 182 -10.60 15.58 11.61
C ALA A 182 -9.66 16.63 10.98
N ALA A 183 -8.40 16.27 10.75
CA ALA A 183 -7.37 17.10 10.13
C ALA A 183 -7.25 16.92 8.60
N GLN A 184 -8.29 16.36 7.95
CA GLN A 184 -8.31 16.11 6.51
C GLN A 184 -8.00 17.38 5.68
N PRO A 185 -7.39 17.23 4.50
CA PRO A 185 -7.06 18.37 3.65
C PRO A 185 -8.27 18.81 2.82
N ASP A 186 -8.74 20.04 2.98
CA ASP A 186 -9.78 20.60 2.11
C ASP A 186 -9.31 20.72 0.64
N PRO A 187 -10.17 20.43 -0.35
CA PRO A 187 -11.59 20.04 -0.24
C PRO A 187 -11.81 18.51 -0.14
N LEU A 188 -10.76 17.73 0.04
CA LEU A 188 -10.81 16.27 0.05
C LEU A 188 -11.19 15.73 1.42
N ARG A 189 -11.76 14.53 1.42
CA ARG A 189 -12.15 13.86 2.66
C ARG A 189 -11.28 12.65 2.90
N LEU A 190 -10.67 12.57 4.08
CA LEU A 190 -9.87 11.42 4.47
C LEU A 190 -10.76 10.31 5.00
N ARG A 191 -10.49 9.08 4.61
CA ARG A 191 -11.10 7.88 5.19
C ARG A 191 -10.02 6.99 5.79
N ALA A 192 -10.37 6.22 6.81
CA ALA A 192 -9.45 5.30 7.47
C ALA A 192 -10.09 3.94 7.74
N GLY A 193 -9.30 2.88 7.61
CA GLY A 193 -9.68 1.51 7.96
C GLY A 193 -8.63 0.83 8.80
N LEU A 194 -9.04 0.22 9.92
CA LEU A 194 -8.15 -0.40 10.89
C LEU A 194 -8.49 -1.86 11.14
N HIS A 195 -7.45 -2.67 11.31
CA HIS A 195 -7.55 -4.03 11.81
C HIS A 195 -6.40 -4.35 12.77
N TYR A 196 -6.67 -5.22 13.75
CA TYR A 196 -5.75 -5.61 14.81
C TYR A 196 -5.49 -7.11 14.76
N GLY A 197 -4.23 -7.50 14.57
CA GLY A 197 -3.89 -8.90 14.33
C GLY A 197 -2.39 -9.15 14.34
N ASP A 198 -2.03 -10.41 14.13
CA ASP A 198 -0.63 -10.84 14.12
C ASP A 198 0.07 -10.37 12.85
N ILE A 199 1.26 -9.81 13.03
CA ILE A 199 2.06 -9.25 11.97
C ILE A 199 3.51 -9.75 12.10
N VAL A 200 4.17 -9.94 10.97
CA VAL A 200 5.62 -10.08 10.93
C VAL A 200 6.20 -8.73 10.50
N THR A 201 7.04 -8.16 11.36
CA THR A 201 7.68 -6.86 11.10
C THR A 201 9.10 -7.09 10.62
N THR A 202 9.42 -6.48 9.48
CA THR A 202 10.81 -6.28 9.03
C THR A 202 11.17 -4.81 9.31
N ARG A 203 12.44 -4.41 9.26
CA ARG A 203 12.88 -3.02 9.57
C ARG A 203 11.96 -1.93 8.98
N ASP A 204 11.58 -2.10 7.72
CA ASP A 204 10.85 -1.11 6.94
C ASP A 204 9.51 -1.60 6.39
N ASP A 205 9.04 -2.77 6.84
CA ASP A 205 7.83 -3.36 6.27
C ASP A 205 6.98 -4.19 7.23
N VAL A 206 5.74 -4.42 6.80
CA VAL A 206 4.75 -5.19 7.52
C VAL A 206 4.12 -6.20 6.57
N ILE A 207 4.20 -7.47 6.94
CA ILE A 207 3.61 -8.56 6.18
C ILE A 207 2.59 -9.28 7.06
N GLY A 208 1.46 -9.61 6.47
CA GLY A 208 0.46 -10.46 7.13
C GLY A 208 -0.93 -10.30 6.53
N HIS A 209 -1.80 -11.25 6.86
CA HIS A 209 -3.22 -11.17 6.53
C HIS A 209 -3.86 -9.88 7.08
N VAL A 210 -3.35 -9.40 8.22
CA VAL A 210 -3.77 -8.17 8.87
C VAL A 210 -3.74 -6.93 7.96
N VAL A 211 -2.73 -6.83 7.09
CA VAL A 211 -2.56 -5.73 6.14
C VAL A 211 -3.67 -5.75 5.08
N ASN A 212 -3.98 -6.94 4.56
CA ASN A 212 -5.01 -7.10 3.54
C ASN A 212 -6.40 -6.75 4.09
N VAL A 213 -6.71 -7.21 5.31
CA VAL A 213 -7.97 -6.88 5.98
C VAL A 213 -8.07 -5.38 6.21
N ALA A 214 -7.06 -4.74 6.80
CA ALA A 214 -7.06 -3.30 7.07
C ALA A 214 -7.28 -2.47 5.79
N ALA A 215 -6.62 -2.84 4.69
CA ALA A 215 -6.78 -2.14 3.42
C ALA A 215 -8.22 -2.26 2.88
N ARG A 216 -8.83 -3.46 2.93
CA ARG A 216 -10.24 -3.66 2.53
C ARG A 216 -11.21 -2.89 3.41
N VAL A 217 -10.94 -2.83 4.71
CA VAL A 217 -11.75 -2.03 5.64
C VAL A 217 -11.70 -0.56 5.22
N ALA A 218 -10.52 -0.03 4.92
CA ALA A 218 -10.32 1.37 4.50
C ALA A 218 -10.99 1.69 3.17
N GLU A 219 -10.83 0.83 2.16
CA GLU A 219 -11.51 0.96 0.86
C GLU A 219 -13.04 1.02 1.01
N SER A 220 -13.57 0.34 2.02
CA SER A 220 -15.02 0.23 2.28
C SER A 220 -15.59 1.36 3.14
N ALA A 221 -14.73 2.21 3.70
CA ALA A 221 -15.07 3.41 4.45
C ALA A 221 -15.40 4.57 3.50
N LYS A 222 -16.27 5.47 3.95
CA LYS A 222 -16.62 6.71 3.25
C LYS A 222 -15.64 7.84 3.60
N GLY A 223 -15.53 8.87 2.77
CA GLY A 223 -14.81 10.08 3.16
C GLY A 223 -15.31 10.63 4.51
N GLY A 224 -14.39 10.98 5.39
CA GLY A 224 -14.66 11.43 6.75
C GLY A 224 -15.01 10.31 7.74
N GLU A 225 -14.88 9.04 7.37
CA GLU A 225 -15.21 7.90 8.22
C GLU A 225 -13.95 7.16 8.68
N VAL A 226 -13.92 6.79 9.96
CA VAL A 226 -13.02 5.78 10.50
C VAL A 226 -13.81 4.49 10.66
N LEU A 227 -13.38 3.44 9.99
CA LEU A 227 -13.99 2.12 10.05
C LEU A 227 -13.01 1.12 10.67
N VAL A 228 -13.48 0.33 11.63
CA VAL A 228 -12.62 -0.64 12.33
C VAL A 228 -13.24 -2.02 12.32
N THR A 229 -12.41 -3.06 12.29
CA THR A 229 -12.86 -4.44 12.56
C THR A 229 -13.32 -4.59 14.01
N VAL A 230 -14.14 -5.62 14.27
CA VAL A 230 -14.55 -5.97 15.64
C VAL A 230 -13.36 -6.29 16.54
N ASP A 231 -12.27 -6.86 16.01
CA ASP A 231 -11.04 -7.12 16.79
C ASP A 231 -10.42 -5.84 17.37
N VAL A 232 -10.41 -4.75 16.59
CA VAL A 232 -9.95 -3.44 17.07
C VAL A 232 -10.89 -2.90 18.14
N ARG A 233 -12.21 -3.02 17.92
CA ARG A 233 -13.21 -2.58 18.90
C ARG A 233 -13.04 -3.32 20.22
N GLU A 234 -12.95 -4.65 20.19
CA GLU A 234 -12.84 -5.48 21.39
C GLU A 234 -11.55 -5.20 22.15
N ALA A 235 -10.46 -4.91 21.44
CA ALA A 235 -9.18 -4.60 22.07
C ALA A 235 -9.07 -3.15 22.58
N ALA A 236 -9.87 -2.20 22.06
CA ALA A 236 -9.74 -0.77 22.38
C ALA A 236 -10.90 -0.18 23.21
N ALA A 237 -12.09 -0.80 23.23
CA ALA A 237 -13.31 -0.17 23.73
C ALA A 237 -13.21 0.24 25.21
N ASP A 238 -12.65 -0.63 26.05
CA ASP A 238 -12.53 -0.37 27.50
C ASP A 238 -11.56 0.79 27.81
N SER A 239 -10.56 1.00 26.95
CA SER A 239 -9.57 2.07 27.06
C SER A 239 -10.04 3.41 26.48
N LEU A 240 -11.20 3.44 25.80
CA LEU A 240 -11.70 4.60 25.06
C LEU A 240 -13.15 4.97 25.41
N PRO A 241 -13.45 5.36 26.66
CA PRO A 241 -14.81 5.73 27.08
C PRO A 241 -15.39 6.95 26.34
N GLN A 242 -14.53 7.80 25.77
CA GLN A 242 -14.90 8.96 24.97
C GLN A 242 -15.15 8.65 23.49
N VAL A 243 -15.04 7.39 23.06
CA VAL A 243 -15.20 6.97 21.67
C VAL A 243 -16.39 6.05 21.54
N THR A 244 -17.27 6.36 20.59
CA THR A 244 -18.42 5.52 20.27
C THR A 244 -18.09 4.60 19.10
N PHE A 245 -18.24 3.29 19.33
CA PHE A 245 -18.20 2.27 18.28
C PHE A 245 -19.63 1.98 17.83
N GLY A 246 -19.92 2.25 16.55
CA GLY A 246 -21.24 2.04 15.99
C GLY A 246 -21.62 0.57 15.85
N ARG A 247 -22.80 0.32 15.28
CA ARG A 247 -23.29 -1.05 15.06
C ARG A 247 -22.37 -1.80 14.09
N ALA A 248 -21.87 -2.95 14.54
CA ALA A 248 -21.09 -3.85 13.70
C ALA A 248 -21.93 -4.45 12.56
N ARG A 249 -21.32 -4.55 11.38
CA ARG A 249 -21.90 -5.12 10.16
C ARG A 249 -20.92 -6.09 9.55
N ARG A 250 -21.39 -7.30 9.20
CA ARG A 250 -20.61 -8.27 8.44
C ARG A 250 -20.47 -7.83 6.99
N ARG A 251 -19.25 -7.89 6.45
CA ARG A 251 -18.94 -7.62 5.05
C ARG A 251 -18.04 -8.72 4.51
N TYR A 252 -18.27 -9.08 3.25
CA TYR A 252 -17.35 -9.92 2.49
C TYR A 252 -16.49 -9.01 1.62
N PHE A 253 -15.18 -9.23 1.68
CA PHE A 253 -14.22 -8.44 0.92
C PHE A 253 -13.54 -9.33 -0.12
N LYS A 254 -13.22 -8.75 -1.29
CA LYS A 254 -12.52 -9.49 -2.34
C LYS A 254 -11.16 -9.98 -1.85
N GLY A 255 -10.93 -11.29 -1.95
CA GLY A 255 -9.67 -11.93 -1.52
C GLY A 255 -9.59 -12.22 -0.02
N ILE A 256 -10.72 -12.10 0.71
CA ILE A 256 -10.85 -12.52 2.10
C ILE A 256 -12.01 -13.52 2.14
N ASP A 257 -11.71 -14.77 2.46
CA ASP A 257 -12.68 -15.87 2.39
C ASP A 257 -13.74 -15.76 3.50
N GLU A 258 -13.37 -15.17 4.64
CA GLU A 258 -14.24 -15.00 5.79
C GLU A 258 -14.93 -13.64 5.80
N ALA A 259 -16.14 -13.60 6.37
CA ALA A 259 -16.83 -12.33 6.56
C ALA A 259 -16.20 -11.54 7.70
N VAL A 260 -15.76 -10.33 7.40
CA VAL A 260 -15.18 -9.41 8.38
C VAL A 260 -16.29 -8.55 8.96
N SER A 261 -16.42 -8.53 10.28
CA SER A 261 -17.34 -7.60 10.96
C SER A 261 -16.66 -6.26 11.19
N VAL A 262 -17.27 -5.19 10.69
CA VAL A 262 -16.74 -3.82 10.79
C VAL A 262 -17.75 -2.88 11.42
N CYS A 263 -17.26 -1.86 12.15
CA CYS A 263 -18.09 -0.82 12.75
C CYS A 263 -17.47 0.56 12.54
N PRO A 264 -18.29 1.61 12.32
CA PRO A 264 -17.79 2.97 12.25
C PRO A 264 -17.42 3.47 13.65
N VAL A 265 -16.47 4.38 13.71
CA VAL A 265 -15.98 4.97 14.95
C VAL A 265 -16.16 6.49 14.91
N SER A 266 -16.65 7.04 16.02
CA SER A 266 -16.88 8.48 16.19
C SER A 266 -16.48 8.92 17.59
N ARG A 267 -16.09 10.18 17.73
CA ARG A 267 -15.85 10.83 19.02
C ARG A 267 -17.04 11.69 19.41
#